data_AF-A0A521S612-F1
#
_entry.id   AF-A0A521S612-F1
#
_cell.length_a   1.000
_cell.length_b   1.000
_cell.length_c   1.000
_cell.angle_alpha   90.00
_cell.angle_beta   90.00
_cell.angle_gamma   90.00
#
_symmetry.space_group_name_H-M   'P 1'
#
loop_
_entity.id
_entity.type
_entity.pdbx_description
1 polymer ?
#
loop_
_entity_poly.entity_id
_entity_poly.type
_entity_poly.pdbx_seq_one_letter_code
_entity_poly.pdbx_strand_id
1 'polypeptide(L)'
;MTTLRATSEDHHARLVPHVDRLLTLAEAVGTIDCSALHALFEEEYAFIVGQLVPHMQAIEGTLYGRLEELMEGRHSMAPMRAEHVAMLRLVEELGRYREHAEGCRWSAVEGMALRRALYRLHAILKVHLAEEELYLGVLDRNLSEAEKALLAQGIDHAMTEPL
;
A
#
# COMPACT_ATOMS: atom_id res chain seq x y z
N MET A 1 -13.25 17.62 14.98
CA MET A 1 -11.93 16.94 14.99
C MET A 1 -12.15 15.56 14.42
N THR A 2 -11.39 15.17 13.41
CA THR A 2 -11.45 13.83 12.82
C THR A 2 -10.85 12.83 13.81
N THR A 3 -11.47 11.65 13.97
CA THR A 3 -10.95 10.61 14.85
C THR A 3 -9.85 9.82 14.13
N LEU A 4 -8.96 9.14 14.88
CA LEU A 4 -7.94 8.26 14.31
C LEU A 4 -8.52 7.27 13.30
N ARG A 5 -9.66 6.67 13.65
CA ARG A 5 -10.38 5.74 12.78
C ARG A 5 -10.89 6.42 11.51
N ALA A 6 -11.55 7.58 11.62
CA ALA A 6 -12.07 8.28 10.46
C ALA A 6 -10.96 8.76 9.51
N THR A 7 -9.82 9.19 10.06
CA THR A 7 -8.62 9.52 9.26
C THR A 7 -8.13 8.29 8.48
N SER A 8 -8.00 7.13 9.14
CA SER A 8 -7.54 5.93 8.45
C SER A 8 -8.54 5.39 7.43
N GLU A 9 -9.84 5.38 7.75
CA GLU A 9 -10.90 4.95 6.84
C GLU A 9 -10.91 5.80 5.55
N ASP A 10 -10.74 7.12 5.68
CA ASP A 10 -10.63 8.03 4.53
C ASP A 10 -9.38 7.75 3.68
N HIS A 11 -8.26 7.41 4.33
CA HIS A 11 -7.03 7.03 3.63
C HIS A 11 -7.22 5.74 2.85
N HIS A 12 -7.72 4.69 3.50
CA HIS A 12 -7.97 3.40 2.88
C HIS A 12 -9.03 3.47 1.77
N ALA A 13 -10.05 4.31 1.93
CA ALA A 13 -11.06 4.54 0.89
C ALA A 13 -10.43 5.07 -0.42
N ARG A 14 -9.32 5.81 -0.34
CA ARG A 14 -8.54 6.23 -1.53
C ARG A 14 -7.63 5.13 -2.07
N LEU A 15 -7.07 4.28 -1.21
CA LEU A 15 -6.13 3.23 -1.61
C LEU A 15 -6.84 2.04 -2.27
N VAL A 16 -7.95 1.57 -1.68
CA VAL A 16 -8.62 0.32 -2.08
C VAL A 16 -8.98 0.26 -3.57
N PRO A 17 -9.53 1.32 -4.20
CA PRO A 17 -9.83 1.27 -5.63
C PRO A 17 -8.59 0.98 -6.50
N HIS A 18 -7.44 1.55 -6.16
CA HIS A 18 -6.18 1.32 -6.86
C HIS A 18 -5.64 -0.09 -6.61
N VAL A 19 -5.74 -0.58 -5.37
CA VAL A 19 -5.41 -1.98 -5.06
C VAL A 19 -6.24 -2.95 -5.89
N ASP A 20 -7.55 -2.73 -5.99
CA ASP A 20 -8.45 -3.58 -6.78
C ASP A 20 -8.15 -3.50 -8.30
N ARG A 21 -7.67 -2.36 -8.79
CA ARG A 21 -7.23 -2.20 -10.18
C ARG A 21 -5.97 -3.01 -10.52
N LEU A 22 -5.12 -3.36 -9.56
CA LEU A 22 -3.96 -4.22 -9.81
C LEU A 22 -4.38 -5.60 -10.36
N LEU A 23 -5.49 -6.14 -9.88
CA LEU A 23 -6.08 -7.37 -10.41
C LEU A 23 -6.52 -7.19 -11.86
N THR A 24 -7.25 -6.10 -12.14
CA THR A 24 -7.74 -5.78 -13.48
C THR A 24 -6.56 -5.57 -14.45
N LEU A 25 -5.51 -4.86 -14.02
CA LEU A 25 -4.29 -4.64 -14.78
C LEU A 25 -3.59 -5.96 -15.08
N ALA A 26 -3.48 -6.87 -14.09
CA ALA A 26 -2.90 -8.19 -14.31
C ALA A 26 -3.69 -8.99 -15.36
N GLU A 27 -5.01 -8.93 -15.32
CA GLU A 27 -5.86 -9.62 -16.29
C GLU A 27 -5.72 -9.04 -17.71
N ALA A 28 -5.55 -7.72 -17.82
CA ALA A 28 -5.37 -6.99 -19.07
C ALA A 28 -4.05 -7.31 -19.79
N VAL A 29 -3.03 -7.80 -19.07
CA VAL A 29 -1.73 -8.11 -19.68
C VAL A 29 -1.88 -9.18 -20.76
N GLY A 30 -1.57 -8.80 -22.00
CA GLY A 30 -1.65 -9.65 -23.18
C GLY A 30 -3.04 -9.73 -23.82
N THR A 31 -4.04 -9.00 -23.29
CA THR A 31 -5.41 -9.01 -23.82
C THR A 31 -5.81 -7.68 -24.46
N ILE A 32 -5.18 -6.58 -24.07
CA ILE A 32 -5.40 -5.25 -24.63
C ILE A 32 -4.17 -4.77 -25.43
N ASP A 33 -4.32 -3.67 -26.16
CA ASP A 33 -3.21 -3.06 -26.86
C ASP A 33 -2.15 -2.55 -25.89
N CYS A 34 -0.89 -2.57 -26.35
CA CYS A 34 0.24 -2.21 -25.52
C CYS A 34 0.18 -0.76 -25.01
N SER A 35 -0.27 0.19 -25.83
CA SER A 35 -0.33 1.59 -25.41
C SER A 35 -1.33 1.81 -24.27
N ALA A 36 -2.50 1.18 -24.34
CA ALA A 36 -3.49 1.21 -23.26
C ALA A 36 -2.95 0.52 -21.99
N LEU A 37 -2.27 -0.62 -22.14
CA LEU A 37 -1.66 -1.33 -21.04
C LEU A 37 -0.56 -0.52 -20.33
N HIS A 38 0.28 0.17 -21.10
CA HIS A 38 1.29 1.07 -20.57
C HIS A 38 0.66 2.23 -19.81
N ALA A 39 -0.39 2.87 -20.35
CA ALA A 39 -1.08 3.97 -19.67
C ALA A 39 -1.68 3.53 -18.33
N LEU A 40 -2.37 2.38 -18.28
CA LEU A 40 -2.90 1.83 -17.04
C LEU A 40 -1.80 1.47 -16.05
N PHE A 41 -0.70 0.87 -16.54
CA PHE A 41 0.43 0.51 -15.69
C PHE A 41 1.11 1.74 -15.08
N GLU A 42 1.35 2.79 -15.85
CA GLU A 42 1.98 4.02 -15.35
C GLU A 42 1.07 4.76 -14.36
N GLU A 43 -0.25 4.80 -14.58
CA GLU A 43 -1.21 5.36 -13.61
C GLU A 43 -1.10 4.66 -12.25
N GLU A 44 -1.20 3.33 -12.25
CA GLU A 44 -1.17 2.57 -11.00
C GLU A 44 0.23 2.56 -10.36
N TYR A 45 1.29 2.49 -11.15
CA TYR A 45 2.67 2.56 -10.63
C TYR A 45 2.96 3.93 -9.99
N ALA A 46 2.53 5.02 -10.64
CA ALA A 46 2.68 6.37 -10.10
C ALA A 46 1.89 6.53 -8.79
N PHE A 47 0.68 5.98 -8.71
CA PHE A 47 -0.09 5.97 -7.47
C PHE A 47 0.61 5.17 -6.37
N ILE A 48 1.11 3.98 -6.68
CA ILE A 48 1.80 3.12 -5.71
C ILE A 48 2.99 3.85 -5.10
N VAL A 49 3.86 4.43 -5.93
CA VAL A 49 5.07 5.11 -5.46
C VAL A 49 4.74 6.45 -4.80
N GLY A 50 3.76 7.19 -5.33
CA GLY A 50 3.44 8.54 -4.88
C GLY A 50 2.51 8.62 -3.68
N GLN A 51 1.72 7.57 -3.39
CA GLN A 51 0.73 7.59 -2.31
C GLN A 51 0.76 6.35 -1.43
N LEU A 52 0.74 5.15 -2.01
CA LEU A 52 0.66 3.91 -1.22
C LEU A 52 1.93 3.64 -0.39
N VAL A 53 3.11 3.79 -1.00
CA VAL A 53 4.39 3.60 -0.31
C VAL A 53 4.58 4.64 0.81
N PRO A 54 4.36 5.95 0.58
CA PRO A 54 4.35 6.94 1.65
C PRO A 54 3.35 6.60 2.77
N HIS A 55 2.16 6.11 2.43
CA HIS A 55 1.18 5.66 3.42
C HIS A 55 1.71 4.56 4.35
N MET A 56 2.27 3.49 3.78
CA MET A 56 2.86 2.41 4.59
C MET A 56 3.97 2.94 5.51
N GLN A 57 4.81 3.84 5.00
CA GLN A 57 5.90 4.44 5.79
C GLN A 57 5.38 5.34 6.92
N ALA A 58 4.36 6.15 6.64
CA ALA A 58 3.70 7.01 7.62
C ALA A 58 3.05 6.20 8.75
N ILE A 59 2.33 5.13 8.39
CA ILE A 59 1.70 4.22 9.35
C ILE A 59 2.75 3.52 10.20
N GLU A 60 3.80 2.99 9.59
CA GLU A 60 4.89 2.33 10.33
C GLU A 60 5.59 3.30 11.30
N GLY A 61 5.92 4.51 10.84
CA GLY A 61 6.60 5.51 11.65
C GLY A 61 5.75 6.10 12.78
N THR A 62 4.42 6.06 12.65
CA THR A 62 3.50 6.70 13.60
C THR A 62 2.81 5.70 14.52
N LEU A 63 2.29 4.59 13.99
CA LEU A 63 1.41 3.68 14.74
C LEU A 63 2.15 2.50 15.36
N TYR A 64 3.18 1.95 14.71
CA TYR A 64 3.71 0.64 15.10
C TYR A 64 4.36 0.67 16.48
N GLY A 65 5.09 1.73 16.82
CA GLY A 65 5.66 1.89 18.16
C GLY A 65 4.60 1.89 19.25
N ARG A 66 3.47 2.56 19.02
CA ARG A 66 2.37 2.60 19.99
C ARG A 66 1.67 1.25 20.15
N LEU A 67 1.49 0.52 19.06
CA LEU A 67 0.97 -0.85 19.08
C LEU A 67 1.91 -1.80 19.84
N GLU A 68 3.22 -1.67 19.65
CA GLU A 68 4.21 -2.48 20.36
C GLU A 68 4.20 -2.20 21.86
N GLU A 69 4.10 -0.94 22.28
CA GLU A 69 3.96 -0.56 23.70
C GLU A 69 2.71 -1.17 24.35
N LEU A 70 1.56 -1.10 23.68
CA LEU A 70 0.30 -1.68 24.16
C LEU A 70 0.37 -3.21 24.28
N MET A 71 1.23 -3.85 23.49
CA MET A 71 1.42 -5.30 23.47
C MET A 71 2.66 -5.75 24.26
N GLU A 72 3.11 -4.93 25.22
CA GLU A 72 4.24 -5.21 26.12
C GLU A 72 5.57 -5.48 25.38
N GLY A 73 5.76 -4.87 24.21
CA GLY A 73 7.02 -4.93 23.46
C GLY A 73 7.35 -6.28 22.83
N ARG A 74 6.36 -7.17 22.64
CA ARG A 74 6.58 -8.54 22.10
C ARG A 74 6.80 -8.60 20.58
N HIS A 75 7.37 -7.55 19.98
CA HIS A 75 7.58 -7.42 18.53
C HIS A 75 6.31 -7.70 17.71
N SER A 76 5.16 -7.23 18.19
CA SER A 76 3.85 -7.51 17.58
C SER A 76 3.72 -7.04 16.14
N MET A 77 4.51 -6.03 15.74
CA MET A 77 4.47 -5.45 14.41
C MET A 77 5.56 -5.99 13.47
N ALA A 78 6.33 -7.01 13.88
CA ALA A 78 7.31 -7.65 13.00
C ALA A 78 6.69 -8.26 11.72
N PRO A 79 5.51 -8.91 11.75
CA PRO A 79 4.85 -9.39 10.53
C PRO A 79 4.52 -8.26 9.54
N MET A 80 3.91 -7.18 10.01
CA MET A 80 3.56 -6.01 9.19
C MET A 80 4.79 -5.37 8.53
N ARG A 81 5.92 -5.28 9.24
CA ARG A 81 7.19 -4.80 8.65
C ARG A 81 7.75 -5.76 7.60
N ALA A 82 7.61 -7.06 7.81
CA ALA A 82 8.03 -8.05 6.81
C ALA A 82 7.17 -7.97 5.54
N GLU A 83 5.87 -7.69 5.67
CA GLU A 83 4.98 -7.42 4.55
C GLU A 83 5.37 -6.14 3.80
N HIS A 84 5.66 -5.04 4.50
CA HIS A 84 6.19 -3.82 3.87
C HIS A 84 7.44 -4.12 3.03
N VAL A 85 8.41 -4.87 3.58
CA VAL A 85 9.61 -5.27 2.83
C VAL A 85 9.26 -6.10 1.60
N ALA A 86 8.31 -7.02 1.71
CA ALA A 86 7.87 -7.83 0.57
C ALA A 86 7.17 -6.99 -0.50
N MET A 87 6.33 -6.05 -0.10
CA MET A 87 5.64 -5.11 -0.99
C MET A 87 6.63 -4.19 -1.69
N LEU A 88 7.58 -3.58 -0.98
CA LEU A 88 8.60 -2.72 -1.57
C LEU A 88 9.44 -3.45 -2.63
N ARG A 89 9.83 -4.71 -2.38
CA ARG A 89 10.52 -5.54 -3.39
C ARG A 89 9.66 -5.79 -4.63
N LEU A 90 8.35 -5.96 -4.46
CA LEU A 90 7.42 -6.10 -5.58
C LEU A 90 7.26 -4.78 -6.33
N VAL A 91 7.22 -3.64 -5.65
CA VAL A 91 7.19 -2.31 -6.29
C VAL A 91 8.46 -2.07 -7.11
N GLU A 92 9.63 -2.38 -6.55
CA GLU A 92 10.90 -2.36 -7.29
C GLU A 92 10.89 -3.30 -8.50
N GLU A 93 10.28 -4.47 -8.38
CA GLU A 93 10.09 -5.41 -9.49
C GLU A 93 9.19 -4.84 -10.58
N LEU A 94 8.06 -4.24 -10.21
CA LEU A 94 7.18 -3.55 -11.14
C LEU A 94 7.92 -2.41 -11.86
N GLY A 95 8.72 -1.63 -11.15
CA GLY A 95 9.47 -0.51 -11.72
C GLY A 95 10.37 -0.89 -12.91
N ARG A 96 10.89 -2.13 -12.95
CA ARG A 96 11.69 -2.64 -14.08
C ARG A 96 10.89 -2.82 -15.38
N TYR A 97 9.57 -2.92 -15.30
CA TYR A 97 8.71 -3.07 -16.47
C TYR A 97 8.35 -1.75 -17.15
N ARG A 98 8.62 -0.59 -16.52
CA ARG A 98 8.32 0.75 -17.08
C ARG A 98 8.95 0.97 -18.46
N GLU A 99 10.26 0.76 -18.58
CA GLU A 99 10.99 0.94 -19.85
C GLU A 99 10.51 -0.01 -20.95
N HIS A 100 10.10 -1.21 -20.57
CA HIS A 100 9.61 -2.22 -21.50
C HIS A 100 8.18 -1.91 -21.98
N ALA A 101 7.36 -1.30 -21.11
CA ALA A 101 6.00 -0.87 -21.40
C ALA A 101 5.98 0.27 -22.43
N GLU A 102 6.86 1.26 -22.26
CA GLU A 102 6.98 2.42 -23.15
C GLU A 102 7.34 2.01 -24.59
N GLY A 103 8.20 0.98 -24.74
CA GLY A 103 8.64 0.50 -26.05
C GLY A 103 7.76 -0.57 -26.69
N CYS A 104 6.73 -1.06 -26.01
CA CYS A 104 5.94 -2.23 -26.43
C CYS A 104 6.78 -3.47 -26.74
N ARG A 105 7.79 -3.74 -25.90
CA ARG A 105 8.78 -4.81 -26.11
C ARG A 105 8.58 -6.02 -25.21
N TRP A 106 7.36 -6.28 -24.73
CA TRP A 106 7.11 -7.43 -23.87
C TRP A 106 7.08 -8.74 -24.67
N SER A 107 8.00 -9.63 -24.32
CA SER A 107 7.85 -11.05 -24.58
C SER A 107 6.69 -11.62 -23.76
N ALA A 108 6.15 -12.76 -24.20
CA ALA A 108 5.14 -13.49 -23.44
C ALA A 108 5.62 -13.84 -22.01
N VAL A 109 6.92 -14.10 -21.84
CA VAL A 109 7.53 -14.43 -20.55
C VAL A 109 7.51 -13.22 -19.62
N GLU A 110 7.86 -12.03 -20.12
CA GLU A 110 7.82 -10.78 -19.36
C GLU A 110 6.38 -10.41 -18.99
N GLY A 111 5.44 -10.54 -19.94
CA GLY A 111 4.02 -10.35 -19.65
C GLY A 111 3.54 -11.28 -18.53
N MET A 112 3.88 -12.56 -18.58
CA MET A 112 3.57 -13.50 -17.49
C MET A 112 4.22 -13.12 -16.16
N ALA A 113 5.44 -12.58 -16.18
CA ALA A 113 6.13 -12.14 -14.96
C ALA A 113 5.48 -10.91 -14.34
N LEU A 114 5.12 -9.91 -15.16
CA LEU A 114 4.36 -8.74 -14.72
C LEU A 114 3.02 -9.15 -14.08
N ARG A 115 2.27 -10.06 -14.72
CA ARG A 115 1.03 -10.62 -14.16
C ARG A 115 1.24 -11.20 -12.76
N ARG A 116 2.28 -12.03 -12.59
CA ARG A 116 2.60 -12.63 -11.29
C ARG A 116 2.94 -11.58 -10.23
N ALA A 117 3.72 -10.56 -10.59
CA ALA A 117 4.06 -9.47 -9.66
C ALA A 117 2.81 -8.70 -9.22
N LEU A 118 1.92 -8.35 -10.17
CA LEU A 118 0.67 -7.64 -9.89
C LEU A 118 -0.28 -8.47 -9.00
N TYR A 119 -0.49 -9.76 -9.29
CA TYR A 119 -1.31 -10.63 -8.45
C TYR A 119 -0.75 -10.77 -7.03
N ARG A 120 0.58 -10.88 -6.88
CA ARG A 120 1.22 -10.98 -5.57
C ARG A 120 1.07 -9.69 -4.78
N LEU A 121 1.28 -8.54 -5.42
CA LEU A 121 1.13 -7.24 -4.77
C LEU A 121 -0.32 -7.00 -4.33
N HIS A 122 -1.29 -7.26 -5.22
CA HIS A 122 -2.71 -7.22 -4.89
C HIS A 122 -3.04 -8.10 -3.68
N ALA A 123 -2.62 -9.36 -3.69
CA ALA A 123 -2.95 -10.31 -2.62
C ALA A 123 -2.38 -9.86 -1.27
N ILE A 124 -1.13 -9.41 -1.22
CA ILE A 124 -0.52 -8.92 0.03
C ILE A 124 -1.24 -7.66 0.50
N LEU A 125 -1.50 -6.69 -0.39
CA LEU A 125 -2.15 -5.42 -0.02
C LEU A 125 -3.57 -5.62 0.53
N LYS A 126 -4.37 -6.52 -0.04
CA LYS A 126 -5.72 -6.79 0.47
C LYS A 126 -5.71 -7.35 1.90
N VAL A 127 -4.73 -8.22 2.19
CA VAL A 127 -4.56 -8.78 3.53
C VAL A 127 -4.04 -7.71 4.49
N HIS A 128 -3.00 -6.99 4.07
CA HIS A 128 -2.35 -5.94 4.85
C HIS A 128 -3.31 -4.83 5.29
N LEU A 129 -4.11 -4.28 4.36
CA LEU A 129 -5.10 -3.24 4.71
C LEU A 129 -6.17 -3.77 5.68
N ALA A 130 -6.55 -5.05 5.57
CA ALA A 130 -7.48 -5.66 6.51
C ALA A 130 -6.84 -5.85 7.91
N GLU A 131 -5.53 -6.13 7.97
CA GLU A 131 -4.79 -6.22 9.24
C GLU A 131 -4.62 -4.85 9.89
N GLU A 132 -4.32 -3.80 9.13
CA GLU A 132 -4.29 -2.42 9.63
C GLU A 132 -5.60 -2.04 10.34
N GLU A 133 -6.76 -2.37 9.74
CA GLU A 133 -8.07 -2.13 10.37
C GLU A 133 -8.25 -2.85 11.71
N LEU A 134 -7.69 -4.05 11.86
CA LEU A 134 -7.70 -4.76 13.15
C LEU A 134 -6.85 -4.04 14.19
N TYR A 135 -5.65 -3.59 13.81
CA TYR A 135 -4.75 -2.86 14.70
C TYR A 135 -5.29 -1.49 15.08
N LEU A 136 -5.93 -0.77 14.16
CA LEU A 136 -6.64 0.48 14.45
C LEU A 136 -7.74 0.26 15.49
N GLY A 137 -8.47 -0.86 15.39
CA GLY A 137 -9.43 -1.25 16.42
C GLY A 137 -8.78 -1.48 17.79
N VAL A 138 -7.55 -1.99 17.85
CA VAL A 138 -6.79 -2.12 19.11
C VAL A 138 -6.44 -0.74 19.66
N LEU A 139 -5.90 0.16 18.85
CA LEU A 139 -5.57 1.52 19.26
C LEU A 139 -6.82 2.27 19.76
N ASP A 140 -7.91 2.20 19.02
CA ASP A 140 -9.15 2.90 19.35
C ASP A 140 -9.77 2.45 20.69
N ARG A 141 -9.61 1.18 21.06
CA ARG A 141 -10.13 0.66 22.34
C ARG A 141 -9.23 0.94 23.54
N ASN A 142 -7.92 1.13 23.31
CA ASN A 142 -6.93 1.15 24.40
C ASN A 142 -6.27 2.51 24.63
N LEU A 143 -6.45 3.48 23.72
CA LEU A 143 -5.90 4.82 23.86
C LEU A 143 -6.94 5.83 24.35
N SER A 144 -6.46 6.87 25.04
CA SER A 144 -7.26 8.05 25.35
C SER A 144 -7.53 8.88 24.08
N GLU A 145 -8.58 9.71 24.11
CA GLU A 145 -8.93 10.59 22.98
C GLU A 145 -7.80 11.56 22.60
N ALA A 146 -6.99 12.00 23.58
CA ALA A 146 -5.85 12.86 23.33
C ALA A 146 -4.74 12.12 22.55
N GLU A 147 -4.44 10.88 22.91
CA GLU A 147 -3.47 10.05 22.20
C GLU A 147 -3.95 9.72 20.78
N LYS A 148 -5.24 9.38 20.61
CA LYS A 148 -5.82 9.15 19.28
C LYS A 148 -5.72 10.38 18.39
N ALA A 149 -5.99 11.57 18.93
CA ALA A 149 -5.87 12.81 18.18
C ALA A 149 -4.43 13.10 17.73
N LEU A 150 -3.44 12.80 18.58
CA LEU A 150 -2.02 12.93 18.23
C LEU A 150 -1.62 11.97 17.10
N LEU A 151 -2.06 10.70 17.18
CA LEU A 151 -1.77 9.72 16.12
C LEU A 151 -2.45 10.09 14.80
N ALA A 152 -3.70 10.56 14.84
CA ALA A 152 -4.42 11.02 13.65
C ALA A 152 -3.68 12.16 12.96
N GLN A 153 -3.21 13.15 13.72
CA GLN A 153 -2.41 14.26 13.20
C GLN A 153 -1.07 13.79 12.61
N GLY A 154 -0.41 12.82 13.26
CA GLY A 154 0.85 12.25 12.76
C GLY A 154 0.68 11.60 11.39
N ILE A 155 -0.41 10.83 11.20
CA ILE A 155 -0.73 10.21 9.91
C ILE A 155 -1.04 11.26 8.86
N ASP A 156 -1.90 12.24 9.16
CA ASP A 156 -2.26 13.29 8.19
C ASP A 156 -1.05 14.11 7.75
N HIS A 157 -0.16 14.46 8.69
CA HIS A 157 1.04 15.22 8.42
C HIS A 157 2.01 14.46 7.51
N ALA A 158 2.30 13.21 7.84
CA ALA A 158 3.19 12.38 7.04
C ALA A 158 2.67 12.09 5.62
N MET A 159 1.35 12.25 5.39
CA MET A 159 0.72 12.08 4.08
C MET A 159 0.57 13.38 3.27
N THR A 160 0.72 14.54 3.90
CA THR A 160 0.56 15.86 3.25
C THR A 160 1.89 16.54 2.95
N GLU A 161 2.98 16.15 3.60
CA GLU A 161 4.30 16.65 3.25
C GLU A 161 4.84 15.99 1.98
N PRO A 162 5.31 16.77 0.98
CA PRO A 162 6.11 16.22 -0.10
C PRO A 162 7.45 15.73 0.47
N LEU A 163 7.80 14.47 0.19
CA LEU A 163 9.12 13.88 0.47
C LEU A 163 10.27 14.73 -0.09
#